data_AF-A0A1Y4HTY9-F1
#
_entry.id   AF-A0A1Y4HTY9-F1
#
_cell.length_a   1.000
_cell.length_b   1.000
_cell.length_c   1.000
_cell.angle_alpha   90.00
_cell.angle_beta   90.00
_cell.angle_gamma   90.00
#
_symmetry.space_group_name_H-M   'P 1'
#
loop_
_entity.id
_entity.type
_entity.pdbx_description
1 polymer ?
#
loop_
_entity_poly.entity_id
_entity_poly.type
_entity_poly.pdbx_seq_one_letter_code
_entity_poly.pdbx_strand_id
1 'polypeptide(L)' 'MDRKRLMEEAIHSGEMEGAYVSAEFREDADEYVKGDISIEDLMKRTKRRWKVDREKGTRAV' A
#
# COMPACT_ATOMS: atom_id res chain seq x y z
N MET A 1 5.50 16.10 10.75
CA MET A 1 5.50 15.31 9.50
C MET A 1 4.06 15.10 9.08
N ASP A 2 3.65 15.66 7.95
CA ASP A 2 2.29 15.49 7.42
C ASP A 2 2.18 14.14 6.73
N ARG A 3 1.57 13.17 7.43
CA ARG A 3 1.35 11.81 6.91
C ARG A 3 0.63 11.80 5.56
N LYS A 4 -0.33 12.72 5.39
CA LYS A 4 -1.07 12.91 4.15
C LYS A 4 -0.13 13.23 2.98
N ARG A 5 0.71 14.25 3.15
CA ARG A 5 1.66 14.69 2.12
C ARG A 5 2.67 13.60 1.78
N LEU A 6 3.21 12.92 2.78
CA LEU A 6 4.12 11.79 2.57
C LEU A 6 3.47 10.67 1.75
N MET A 7 2.19 10.35 2.01
CA MET A 7 1.49 9.33 1.23
C MET A 7 1.14 9.79 -0.18
N GLU A 8 0.73 11.04 -0.37
CA GLU A 8 0.48 11.61 -1.69
C GLU A 8 1.77 11.59 -2.55
N GLU A 9 2.91 12.00 -1.98
CA GLU A 9 4.21 11.96 -2.65
C GLU A 9 4.64 10.53 -2.99
N ALA A 10 4.47 9.57 -2.06
CA ALA A 10 4.81 8.17 -2.30
C ALA A 10 3.95 7.51 -3.38
N ILE A 11 2.64 7.75 -3.37
CA ILE A 11 1.71 7.25 -4.40
C ILE A 11 2.05 7.86 -5.75
N HIS A 12 2.27 9.18 -5.81
CA HIS A 12 2.58 9.85 -7.06
C HIS A 12 3.93 9.40 -7.64
N SER A 13 4.94 9.21 -6.79
CA SER A 13 6.24 8.64 -7.21
C SER A 13 6.06 7.24 -7.79
N GLY A 14 5.29 6.38 -7.12
CA GLY A 14 4.99 5.04 -7.62
C GLY A 14 4.25 5.06 -8.96
N GLU A 15 3.24 5.92 -9.10
CA GLU A 15 2.48 6.07 -10.34
C GLU A 15 3.36 6.58 -11.50
N MET A 16 4.29 7.51 -11.24
CA MET A 16 5.29 7.97 -12.22
C MET A 16 6.25 6.86 -12.66
N GLU A 17 6.56 5.91 -11.77
CA GLU A 17 7.37 4.72 -12.07
C GLU A 17 6.55 3.60 -12.75
N GLY A 18 5.25 3.81 -12.98
CA GLY A 18 4.34 2.83 -13.57
C GLY A 18 3.82 1.78 -12.59
N ALA A 19 4.01 1.98 -11.28
CA ALA A 19 3.45 1.11 -10.26
C ALA A 19 1.93 1.30 -10.16
N TYR A 20 1.20 0.19 -10.16
CA TYR A 20 -0.24 0.21 -9.89
C TYR A 20 -0.50 0.28 -8.38
N VAL A 21 -1.18 1.33 -7.95
CA VAL A 21 -1.63 1.49 -6.56
C VAL A 21 -3.07 1.00 -6.44
N SER A 22 -3.28 -0.11 -5.74
CA SER A 22 -4.61 -0.70 -5.58
C SER A 22 -5.53 0.16 -4.71
N ALA A 23 -6.85 0.04 -4.93
CA ALA A 23 -7.86 0.70 -4.11
C ALA A 23 -7.70 0.35 -2.62
N GLU A 24 -7.47 -0.93 -2.33
CA GLU A 24 -7.26 -1.40 -0.96
C GLU A 24 -6.01 -0.78 -0.31
N PHE A 25 -4.96 -0.46 -1.08
CA PHE A 25 -3.79 0.24 -0.54
C PHE A 25 -4.12 1.70 -0.21
N ARG A 26 -4.96 2.35 -1.03
CA ARG A 26 -5.43 3.71 -0.78
C ARG A 26 -6.28 3.79 0.50
N GLU A 27 -7.11 2.78 0.77
CA GLU A 27 -7.87 2.68 2.02
C GLU A 27 -6.96 2.56 3.25
N ASP A 28 -5.98 1.64 3.21
CA ASP A 28 -5.02 1.51 4.31
C ASP A 28 -4.18 2.79 4.50
N ALA A 29 -3.83 3.49 3.40
CA ALA A 29 -3.12 4.75 3.46
C ALA A 29 -3.96 5.85 4.14
N ASP A 30 -5.27 5.90 3.88
CA ASP A 30 -6.19 6.83 4.54
C ASP A 30 -6.30 6.54 6.05
N GLU A 31 -6.39 5.28 6.47
CA GLU A 31 -6.32 4.89 7.89
C GLU A 31 -5.00 5.33 8.55
N TYR A 32 -3.87 5.21 7.84
CA TYR A 32 -2.56 5.66 8.35
C TYR A 32 -2.50 7.19 8.51
N VAL A 33 -3.06 7.92 7.54
CA VAL A 33 -3.14 9.39 7.54
C VAL A 33 -4.01 9.89 8.69
N LYS A 34 -5.15 9.25 8.93
CA LYS A 34 -6.04 9.53 10.09
C LYS A 34 -5.40 9.16 11.42
N GLY A 35 -4.46 8.23 11.40
CA GLY A 35 -3.74 7.76 12.57
C GLY A 35 -4.39 6.57 13.27
N ASP A 36 -5.37 5.93 12.63
CA ASP A 36 -5.99 4.69 13.07
C ASP A 36 -5.02 3.49 13.01
N ILE A 37 -4.04 3.54 12.11
CA ILE A 37 -2.99 2.53 12.00
C ILE A 37 -1.58 3.12 11.99
N SER A 38 -0.61 2.33 12.44
CA SER A 38 0.81 2.66 12.34
C SER A 38 1.35 2.41 10.92
N ILE A 39 2.54 2.96 10.62
CA ILE A 39 3.25 2.65 9.38
C ILE A 39 3.63 1.16 9.30
N GLU A 40 3.90 0.52 10.44
CA GLU A 40 4.20 -0.90 10.52
C GLU A 40 2.98 -1.75 10.16
N ASP A 41 1.79 -1.34 10.61
CA ASP A 41 0.53 -1.99 10.26
C ASP A 41 0.21 -1.83 8.77
N LEU A 42 0.38 -0.62 8.21
CA LEU A 42 0.23 -0.35 6.77
C LEU A 42 1.15 -1.27 5.94
N MET A 43 2.43 -1.36 6.32
CA MET A 43 3.40 -2.23 5.64
C MET A 43 3.07 -3.72 5.80
N LYS A 44 2.59 -4.13 6.98
CA LYS A 44 2.17 -5.51 7.25
C LYS A 44 0.96 -5.92 6.40
N ARG A 45 -0.06 -5.05 6.30
CA ARG A 45 -1.25 -5.27 5.43
C ARG A 45 -0.83 -5.35 3.96
N THR A 46 0.03 -4.45 3.51
CA THR A 46 0.55 -4.43 2.13
C THR A 46 1.35 -5.70 1.81
N LYS A 47 2.26 -6.11 2.70
CA LYS A 47 3.09 -7.32 2.54
C LYS A 47 2.26 -8.60 2.54
N ARG A 48 1.21 -8.69 3.37
CA ARG A 48 0.30 -9.84 3.35
C ARG A 48 -0.40 -9.98 2.00
N ARG A 49 -0.88 -8.87 1.42
CA ARG A 49 -1.51 -8.87 0.10
C ARG A 49 -0.54 -9.30 -1.01
N TRP A 50 0.67 -8.75 -0.99
CA TRP A 50 1.72 -9.17 -1.92
C TRP A 50 2.09 -10.66 -1.84
N LYS A 51 2.13 -11.24 -0.62
CA LYS A 51 2.36 -12.67 -0.44
C LYS A 51 1.22 -13.51 -1.03
N VAL A 52 -0.03 -13.14 -0.73
CA VAL A 52 -1.21 -13.84 -1.24
C VAL A 52 -1.27 -13.78 -2.77
N ASP A 53 -1.00 -12.62 -3.36
CA ASP A 53 -1.00 -12.46 -4.82
C ASP A 53 0.09 -13.32 -5.50
N ARG A 54 1.31 -13.31 -4.95
CA ARG A 54 2.42 -14.16 -5.43
C ARG A 54 2.11 -15.65 -5.31
N GLU A 55 1.47 -16.07 -4.22
CA GLU A 55 1.07 -17.47 -4.01
C GLU A 55 -0.05 -17.89 -4.98
N LYS A 56 -0.99 -16.98 -5.30
CA LYS A 56 -2.02 -17.21 -6.32
C LYS A 56 -1.44 -17.30 -7.73
N GLY A 57 -0.46 -16.46 -8.08
CA GLY A 57 0.26 -16.54 -9.35
C GLY A 57 1.09 -17.83 -9.51
N THR A 58 1.58 -18.39 -8.40
CA THR A 58 2.38 -19.63 -8.39
C THR A 58 1.53 -20.90 -8.49
N ARG A 59 0.23 -20.82 -8.16
CA ARG A 59 -0.70 -21.97 -8.22
C ARG A 59 -1.42 -22.09 -9.57
N ALA A 60 -1.14 -21.18 -10.49
CA ALA A 60 -1.62 -21.16 -11.86
C ALA A 60 -0.48 -21.51 -12.84
N VAL A 61 0.17 -22.66 -12.65
CA VAL A 61 1.05 -23.31 -13.64
C VAL A 61 0.88 -24.82 -13.59
#